data_AF-A0A8J3HN37-F1
#
_entry.id   AF-A0A8J3HN37-F1
#
_cell.length_a   1.000
_cell.length_b   1.000
_cell.length_c   1.000
_cell.angle_alpha   90.00
_cell.angle_beta   90.00
_cell.angle_gamma   90.00
#
_symmetry.space_group_name_H-M   'P 1'
#
loop_
_entity.id
_entity.type
_entity.pdbx_description
1 polymer ?
#
loop_
_entity_poly.entity_id
_entity_poly.type
_entity_poly.pdbx_seq_one_letter_code
_entity_poly.pdbx_strand_id
1 'polypeptide(L)'
;MRRLALPLLLTTVLATAAACAGSSPDTAAQPASPSPVATSAAPSPSPSPSPDTASYEEVCAGRTQPMTEVLTTVVLYAGFAHGNYQGGDQAMKRVLGKLKAAVADYGTYLSTALKGSTDAKLTAALTADVARLDAWSKKIAASGTDYDGKVYTTISEGWTAFSDSSSFSALCAA
;
A
#
# COMPACT_ATOMS: atom_id res chain seq x y z
N MET A 1 -32.03 21.47 40.00
CA MET A 1 -31.78 22.71 39.23
C MET A 1 -32.45 22.56 37.88
N ARG A 2 -33.16 23.61 37.44
CA ARG A 2 -34.19 23.60 36.38
C ARG A 2 -33.63 24.33 35.16
N ARG A 3 -34.05 23.90 33.95
CA ARG A 3 -33.98 24.58 32.62
C ARG A 3 -32.65 24.39 31.85
N LEU A 4 -32.60 24.19 30.53
CA LEU A 4 -33.52 24.47 29.40
C LEU A 4 -33.16 23.58 28.18
N ALA A 5 -34.10 23.43 27.25
CA ALA A 5 -34.03 22.60 26.05
C ALA A 5 -33.80 23.42 24.75
N LEU A 6 -33.19 22.75 23.73
CA LEU A 6 -33.40 22.83 22.26
C LEU A 6 -33.08 24.18 21.53
N PRO A 7 -33.08 24.28 20.17
CA PRO A 7 -32.43 23.51 19.06
C PRO A 7 -31.81 24.46 17.96
N LEU A 8 -31.50 23.92 16.76
CA LEU A 8 -31.42 24.55 15.40
C LEU A 8 -30.05 24.86 14.73
N LEU A 9 -29.82 24.15 13.60
CA LEU A 9 -29.64 24.62 12.20
C LEU A 9 -28.26 24.79 11.49
N LEU A 10 -28.34 24.44 10.19
CA LEU A 10 -27.59 24.86 8.97
C LEU A 10 -26.29 24.09 8.63
N THR A 11 -26.32 23.10 7.72
CA THR A 11 -26.23 23.16 6.23
C THR A 11 -24.92 23.72 5.66
N THR A 12 -24.15 22.86 4.98
CA THR A 12 -23.46 23.19 3.72
C THR A 12 -23.36 21.96 2.83
N VAL A 13 -24.04 22.05 1.69
CA VAL A 13 -23.90 21.23 0.49
C VAL A 13 -22.55 21.56 -0.14
N LEU A 14 -21.83 20.56 -0.67
CA LEU A 14 -21.03 20.76 -1.88
C LEU A 14 -20.99 19.47 -2.70
N ALA A 15 -21.65 19.53 -3.84
CA ALA A 15 -21.53 18.58 -4.94
C ALA A 15 -20.50 19.12 -5.93
N THR A 16 -19.61 18.25 -6.42
CA THR A 16 -18.89 18.48 -7.68
C THR A 16 -18.89 17.20 -8.49
N ALA A 17 -19.50 17.29 -9.66
CA ALA A 17 -19.56 16.29 -10.70
C ALA A 17 -18.27 16.29 -11.53
N ALA A 18 -17.88 15.12 -12.04
CA ALA A 18 -17.16 15.00 -13.29
C ALA A 18 -17.74 13.79 -14.05
N ALA A 19 -18.70 14.08 -14.92
CA ALA A 19 -19.13 13.17 -15.97
C ALA A 19 -18.21 13.40 -17.18
N CYS A 20 -17.57 12.34 -17.67
CA CYS A 20 -17.14 12.28 -19.06
C CYS A 20 -17.98 11.21 -19.76
N ALA A 21 -19.04 11.67 -20.42
CA ALA A 21 -19.57 11.04 -21.62
C ALA A 21 -18.45 11.06 -22.68
N GLY A 22 -18.14 10.01 -23.44
CA GLY A 22 -19.05 9.16 -24.20
C GLY A 22 -18.97 9.60 -25.66
N SER A 23 -18.50 8.73 -26.56
CA SER A 23 -18.71 8.81 -28.02
C SER A 23 -18.29 7.50 -28.69
N SER A 24 -19.27 6.63 -28.95
CA SER A 24 -19.21 5.68 -30.07
C SER A 24 -19.84 6.34 -31.29
N PRO A 25 -19.31 6.08 -32.50
CA PRO A 25 -20.15 6.04 -33.68
C PRO A 25 -20.09 4.67 -34.36
N ASP A 26 -21.27 4.20 -34.72
CA ASP A 26 -21.52 3.07 -35.61
C ASP A 26 -21.80 3.59 -37.03
N THR A 27 -21.69 2.70 -38.03
CA THR A 27 -22.32 2.70 -39.39
C THR A 27 -21.41 2.79 -40.64
N ALA A 28 -21.51 1.72 -41.45
CA ALA A 28 -21.61 1.60 -42.92
C ALA A 28 -20.39 1.31 -43.85
N ALA A 29 -20.35 0.04 -44.29
CA ALA A 29 -20.14 -0.58 -45.62
C ALA A 29 -19.35 0.05 -46.82
N GLN A 30 -18.51 -0.83 -47.42
CA GLN A 30 -17.73 -0.95 -48.70
C GLN A 30 -18.33 -0.42 -50.06
N PRO A 31 -17.61 -0.39 -51.25
CA PRO A 31 -16.51 -1.28 -51.71
C PRO A 31 -15.34 -0.74 -52.62
N ALA A 32 -14.30 -1.60 -52.75
CA ALA A 32 -13.46 -1.98 -53.93
C ALA A 32 -12.22 -1.17 -54.47
N SER A 33 -11.05 -1.83 -54.32
CA SER A 33 -9.95 -2.12 -55.31
C SER A 33 -8.92 -1.04 -55.73
N PRO A 34 -7.70 -1.39 -56.23
CA PRO A 34 -6.88 -2.62 -56.10
C PRO A 34 -5.45 -2.37 -55.53
N SER A 35 -4.73 -3.46 -55.24
CA SER A 35 -3.39 -3.55 -54.67
C SER A 35 -2.25 -2.90 -55.48
N PRO A 36 -1.11 -2.62 -54.82
CA PRO A 36 0.19 -2.97 -55.37
C PRO A 36 0.96 -3.96 -54.50
N VAL A 37 1.65 -4.86 -55.18
CA VAL A 37 2.58 -5.87 -54.68
C VAL A 37 3.73 -5.23 -53.91
N ALA A 38 4.05 -5.74 -52.72
CA ALA A 38 5.33 -5.53 -52.07
C ALA A 38 5.72 -6.76 -51.23
N THR A 39 6.64 -7.53 -51.79
CA THR A 39 7.78 -8.19 -51.14
C THR A 39 7.53 -8.93 -49.83
N SER A 40 7.62 -10.27 -49.91
CA SER A 40 7.83 -11.16 -48.78
C SER A 40 9.08 -10.73 -47.99
N ALA A 41 8.88 -10.06 -46.87
CA ALA A 41 9.79 -10.08 -45.75
C ALA A 41 9.07 -10.87 -44.66
N ALA A 42 9.58 -12.07 -44.35
CA ALA A 42 9.15 -12.80 -43.17
C ALA A 42 9.20 -11.83 -41.97
N PRO A 43 8.17 -11.78 -41.11
CA PRO A 43 8.24 -10.99 -39.89
C PRO A 43 9.46 -11.47 -39.13
N SER A 44 10.46 -10.60 -38.95
CA SER A 44 11.48 -10.85 -37.93
C SER A 44 10.73 -11.08 -36.63
N PRO A 45 11.02 -12.16 -35.89
CA PRO A 45 10.40 -12.36 -34.58
C PRO A 45 10.68 -11.10 -33.76
N SER A 46 9.60 -10.40 -33.40
CA SER A 46 9.72 -9.31 -32.43
C SER A 46 10.40 -9.89 -31.20
N PRO A 47 11.43 -9.24 -30.66
CA PRO A 47 12.02 -9.69 -29.42
C PRO A 47 10.90 -9.81 -28.40
N SER A 48 10.72 -11.02 -27.86
CA SER A 48 9.82 -11.24 -26.72
C SER A 48 10.11 -10.16 -25.68
N PRO A 49 9.09 -9.51 -25.11
CA PRO A 49 9.32 -8.59 -24.01
C PRO A 49 10.11 -9.33 -22.94
N SER A 50 11.30 -8.81 -22.63
CA SER A 50 12.08 -9.25 -21.47
C SER A 50 11.15 -9.23 -20.26
N PRO A 51 11.25 -10.19 -19.33
CA PRO A 51 10.41 -10.20 -18.14
C PRO A 51 10.54 -8.84 -17.44
N ASP A 52 9.41 -8.16 -17.30
CA ASP A 52 9.28 -6.83 -16.70
C ASP A 52 10.00 -6.82 -15.35
N THR A 53 11.24 -6.36 -15.38
CA THR A 53 11.98 -5.98 -14.19
C THR A 53 11.49 -4.59 -13.88
N ALA A 54 10.58 -4.48 -12.91
CA ALA A 54 10.16 -3.19 -12.40
C ALA A 54 11.42 -2.37 -12.10
N SER A 55 11.54 -1.21 -12.72
CA SER A 55 12.69 -0.35 -12.54
C SER A 55 12.83 0.02 -11.07
N TYR A 56 14.06 0.29 -10.62
CA TYR A 56 14.34 0.73 -9.25
C TYR A 56 13.40 1.86 -8.80
N GLU A 57 13.09 2.81 -9.70
CA GLU A 57 12.17 3.91 -9.45
C GLU A 57 10.73 3.46 -9.24
N GLU A 58 10.21 2.52 -10.04
CA GLU A 58 8.86 1.97 -9.88
C GLU A 58 8.71 1.21 -8.57
N VAL A 59 9.72 0.41 -8.20
CA VAL A 59 9.78 -0.24 -6.89
C VAL A 59 9.74 0.84 -5.80
N CYS A 60 10.67 1.79 -5.81
CA CYS A 60 10.71 2.83 -4.79
C CYS A 60 9.42 3.66 -4.69
N ALA A 61 8.77 4.01 -5.81
CA ALA A 61 7.48 4.72 -5.80
C ALA A 61 6.36 3.85 -5.20
N GLY A 62 6.28 2.58 -5.62
CA GLY A 62 5.25 1.62 -5.19
C GLY A 62 5.24 1.31 -3.70
N ARG A 63 6.34 1.55 -2.98
CA ARG A 63 6.43 1.31 -1.52
C ARG A 63 5.53 2.24 -0.69
N THR A 64 5.21 3.42 -1.22
CA THR A 64 4.64 4.53 -0.43
C THR A 64 3.29 4.15 0.18
N GLN A 65 2.39 3.57 -0.62
CA GLN A 65 1.06 3.18 -0.16
C GLN A 65 1.11 2.13 0.97
N PRO A 66 1.69 0.94 0.78
CA PRO A 66 1.69 -0.08 1.83
C PRO A 66 2.43 0.38 3.10
N MET A 67 3.51 1.16 2.96
CA MET A 67 4.20 1.75 4.12
C MET A 67 3.32 2.76 4.87
N THR A 68 2.54 3.57 4.15
CA THR A 68 1.60 4.53 4.74
C THR A 68 0.48 3.83 5.51
N GLU A 69 0.01 2.68 5.02
CA GLU A 69 -1.02 1.88 5.71
C GLU A 69 -0.47 1.31 7.03
N VAL A 70 0.77 0.84 7.06
CA VAL A 70 1.46 0.42 8.30
C VAL A 70 1.58 1.60 9.26
N LEU A 71 2.13 2.73 8.81
CA LEU A 71 2.28 3.93 9.65
C LEU A 71 0.94 4.39 10.24
N THR A 72 -0.09 4.48 9.39
CA THR A 72 -1.43 4.94 9.80
C THR A 72 -2.02 4.04 10.88
N THR A 73 -1.87 2.72 10.73
CA THR A 73 -2.39 1.77 11.72
C THR A 73 -1.61 1.79 13.03
N VAL A 74 -0.28 2.01 13.00
CA VAL A 74 0.55 2.24 14.19
C VAL A 74 0.11 3.51 14.94
N VAL A 75 -0.01 4.64 14.24
CA VAL A 75 -0.43 5.92 14.84
C VAL A 75 -1.84 5.84 15.42
N LEU A 76 -2.76 5.19 14.69
CA LEU A 76 -4.11 4.98 15.17
C LEU A 76 -4.12 4.11 16.43
N TYR A 77 -3.32 3.04 16.48
CA TYR A 77 -3.21 2.19 17.66
C TYR A 77 -2.68 2.97 18.87
N ALA A 78 -1.61 3.75 18.67
CA ALA A 78 -1.03 4.61 19.70
C ALA A 78 -2.06 5.61 20.23
N GLY A 79 -2.87 6.22 19.37
CA GLY A 79 -3.93 7.13 19.80
C GLY A 79 -4.98 6.46 20.70
N PHE A 80 -5.35 5.20 20.46
CA PHE A 80 -6.22 4.46 21.36
C PHE A 80 -5.51 4.11 22.69
N ALA A 81 -4.28 3.62 22.63
CA ALA A 81 -3.51 3.24 23.83
C ALA A 81 -3.22 4.43 24.75
N HIS A 82 -3.05 5.63 24.18
CA HIS A 82 -2.80 6.88 24.93
C HIS A 82 -4.10 7.56 25.40
N GLY A 83 -5.27 6.99 25.09
CA GLY A 83 -6.56 7.57 25.46
C GLY A 83 -6.99 8.79 24.63
N ASN A 84 -6.32 9.07 23.51
CA ASN A 84 -6.71 10.15 22.57
C ASN A 84 -7.99 9.81 21.80
N TYR A 85 -8.33 8.51 21.68
CA TYR A 85 -9.52 8.03 20.99
C TYR A 85 -10.38 7.13 21.88
N GLN A 86 -11.71 7.25 21.73
CA GLN A 86 -12.68 6.43 22.46
C GLN A 86 -12.88 5.05 21.80
N GLY A 87 -13.02 3.98 22.59
CA GLY A 87 -13.39 2.66 22.07
C GLY A 87 -12.73 1.46 22.76
N GLY A 88 -11.76 1.72 23.65
CA GLY A 88 -11.11 0.72 24.50
C GLY A 88 -10.57 -0.49 23.72
N ASP A 89 -10.52 -1.64 24.41
CA ASP A 89 -9.95 -2.88 23.88
C ASP A 89 -10.58 -3.35 22.56
N GLN A 90 -11.87 -3.12 22.36
CA GLN A 90 -12.52 -3.53 21.10
C GLN A 90 -12.02 -2.71 19.91
N ALA A 91 -11.78 -1.41 20.09
CA ALA A 91 -11.18 -0.59 19.05
C ALA A 91 -9.72 -0.98 18.83
N MET A 92 -8.94 -1.16 19.90
CA MET A 92 -7.54 -1.60 19.82
C MET A 92 -7.41 -2.96 19.13
N LYS A 93 -8.28 -3.93 19.45
CA LYS A 93 -8.33 -5.23 18.78
C LYS A 93 -8.59 -5.11 17.28
N ARG A 94 -9.52 -4.25 16.86
CA ARG A 94 -9.79 -4.01 15.43
C ARG A 94 -8.59 -3.37 14.73
N VAL A 95 -7.98 -2.37 15.35
CA VAL A 95 -6.79 -1.70 14.78
C VAL A 95 -5.60 -2.65 14.73
N LEU A 96 -5.40 -3.50 15.74
CA LEU A 96 -4.40 -4.57 15.71
C LEU A 96 -4.61 -5.51 14.53
N GLY A 97 -5.86 -5.88 14.24
CA GLY A 97 -6.21 -6.67 13.06
C GLY A 97 -5.80 -5.97 11.76
N LYS A 98 -6.07 -4.66 11.65
CA LYS A 98 -5.65 -3.85 10.49
C LYS A 98 -4.13 -3.74 10.37
N LEU A 99 -3.43 -3.54 11.49
CA LEU A 99 -1.97 -3.48 11.50
C LEU A 99 -1.36 -4.81 11.03
N LYS A 100 -1.88 -5.94 11.50
CA LYS A 100 -1.43 -7.27 11.05
C LYS A 100 -1.60 -7.44 9.54
N ALA A 101 -2.73 -7.00 8.98
CA ALA A 101 -2.96 -7.02 7.54
C ALA A 101 -1.98 -6.10 6.80
N ALA A 102 -1.84 -4.84 7.22
CA ALA A 102 -0.92 -3.89 6.59
C ALA A 102 0.55 -4.36 6.61
N VAL A 103 1.00 -4.95 7.72
CA VAL A 103 2.34 -5.55 7.84
C VAL A 103 2.49 -6.74 6.89
N ALA A 104 1.47 -7.59 6.73
CA ALA A 104 1.50 -8.71 5.80
C ALA A 104 1.50 -8.25 4.33
N ASP A 105 0.70 -7.24 3.99
CA ASP A 105 0.61 -6.68 2.64
C ASP A 105 1.94 -6.01 2.25
N TYR A 106 2.54 -5.25 3.17
CA TYR A 106 3.85 -4.67 2.93
C TYR A 106 4.95 -5.74 2.81
N GLY A 107 4.89 -6.80 3.61
CA GLY A 107 5.81 -7.94 3.49
C GLY A 107 5.68 -8.67 2.15
N THR A 108 4.46 -8.79 1.64
CA THR A 108 4.18 -9.37 0.32
C THR A 108 4.75 -8.48 -0.78
N TYR A 109 4.55 -7.17 -0.68
CA TYR A 109 5.15 -6.21 -1.59
C TYR A 109 6.69 -6.31 -1.61
N LEU A 110 7.36 -6.28 -0.45
CA LEU A 110 8.82 -6.37 -0.37
C LEU A 110 9.35 -7.71 -0.91
N SER A 111 8.65 -8.80 -0.62
CA SER A 111 9.00 -10.14 -1.12
C SER A 111 8.81 -10.25 -2.64
N THR A 112 7.84 -9.55 -3.20
CA THR A 112 7.59 -9.50 -4.65
C THR A 112 8.68 -8.68 -5.34
N ALA A 113 8.99 -7.50 -4.81
CA ALA A 113 10.12 -6.69 -5.27
C ALA A 113 11.44 -7.47 -5.21
N LEU A 114 11.66 -8.24 -4.14
CA LEU A 114 12.87 -9.05 -3.97
C LEU A 114 13.01 -10.12 -5.07
N LYS A 115 11.91 -10.81 -5.41
CA LYS A 115 11.90 -11.83 -6.48
C LYS A 115 12.12 -11.23 -7.87
N GLY A 116 11.69 -9.98 -8.08
CA GLY A 116 11.86 -9.27 -9.34
C GLY A 116 13.19 -8.51 -9.47
N SER A 117 13.97 -8.38 -8.39
CA SER A 117 15.18 -7.57 -8.38
C SER A 117 16.41 -8.36 -8.83
N THR A 118 17.16 -7.78 -9.78
CA THR A 118 18.50 -8.24 -10.18
C THR A 118 19.62 -7.34 -9.64
N ASP A 119 19.29 -6.18 -9.08
CA ASP A 119 20.26 -5.26 -8.47
C ASP A 119 20.71 -5.79 -7.11
N ALA A 120 22.02 -5.97 -6.93
CA ALA A 120 22.58 -6.57 -5.71
C ALA A 120 22.34 -5.73 -4.44
N LYS A 121 22.36 -4.39 -4.55
CA LYS A 121 22.15 -3.50 -3.40
C LYS A 121 20.67 -3.51 -3.00
N LEU A 122 19.78 -3.42 -3.97
CA LEU A 122 18.33 -3.50 -3.75
C LEU A 122 17.94 -4.86 -3.16
N THR A 123 18.46 -5.95 -3.72
CA THR A 123 18.21 -7.32 -3.21
C THR A 123 18.69 -7.48 -1.76
N ALA A 124 19.87 -6.96 -1.41
CA ALA A 124 20.37 -7.00 -0.04
C ALA A 124 19.47 -6.21 0.93
N ALA A 125 19.04 -5.00 0.53
CA ALA A 125 18.17 -4.16 1.35
C ALA A 125 16.77 -4.77 1.54
N LEU A 126 16.17 -5.28 0.46
CA LEU A 126 14.88 -5.96 0.50
C LEU A 126 14.93 -7.22 1.36
N THR A 127 16.00 -8.01 1.27
CA THR A 127 16.18 -9.21 2.10
C THR A 127 16.20 -8.85 3.59
N ALA A 128 16.95 -7.80 3.97
CA ALA A 128 17.02 -7.35 5.35
C ALA A 128 15.65 -6.87 5.87
N ASP A 129 14.94 -6.08 5.06
CA ASP A 129 13.66 -5.51 5.49
C ASP A 129 12.53 -6.56 5.52
N VAL A 130 12.52 -7.54 4.60
CA VAL A 130 11.62 -8.70 4.67
C VAL A 130 11.83 -9.47 5.97
N ALA A 131 13.09 -9.77 6.33
CA ALA A 131 13.40 -10.51 7.55
C ALA A 131 12.98 -9.76 8.82
N ARG A 132 13.17 -8.44 8.86
CA ARG A 132 12.74 -7.61 10.00
C ARG A 132 11.22 -7.54 10.11
N LEU A 133 10.53 -7.39 8.98
CA LEU A 133 9.08 -7.30 8.96
C LEU A 133 8.44 -8.64 9.37
N ASP A 134 9.00 -9.78 8.94
CA ASP A 134 8.59 -11.11 9.39
C ASP A 134 8.81 -11.29 10.91
N ALA A 135 9.99 -10.89 11.42
CA ALA A 135 10.28 -10.94 12.85
C ALA A 135 9.30 -10.08 13.67
N TRP A 136 8.97 -8.87 13.19
CA TRP A 136 7.99 -8.01 13.84
C TRP A 136 6.58 -8.60 13.79
N SER A 137 6.14 -9.08 12.62
CA SER A 137 4.85 -9.75 12.43
C SER A 137 4.64 -10.90 13.41
N LYS A 138 5.66 -11.75 13.61
CA LYS A 138 5.65 -12.84 14.60
C LYS A 138 5.49 -12.34 16.03
N LYS A 139 6.16 -11.24 16.40
CA LYS A 139 6.01 -10.63 17.73
C LYS A 139 4.58 -10.08 17.93
N ILE A 140 4.01 -9.39 16.95
CA ILE A 140 2.63 -8.88 17.00
C ILE A 140 1.61 -10.04 17.10
N ALA A 141 1.89 -11.18 16.47
CA ALA A 141 1.06 -12.37 16.60
C ALA A 141 1.10 -12.96 18.03
N ALA A 142 2.26 -12.89 18.69
CA ALA A 142 2.50 -13.47 20.02
C ALA A 142 2.17 -12.54 21.21
N SER A 143 1.82 -11.28 20.98
CA SER A 143 1.64 -10.28 22.04
C SER A 143 0.33 -10.44 22.84
N GLY A 144 -0.60 -11.31 22.43
CA GLY A 144 -1.81 -11.63 23.20
C GLY A 144 -2.87 -10.52 23.18
N THR A 145 -3.50 -10.27 24.33
CA THR A 145 -4.64 -9.33 24.48
C THR A 145 -4.40 -8.20 25.48
N ASP A 146 -3.18 -8.07 25.99
CA ASP A 146 -2.77 -6.93 26.83
C ASP A 146 -2.52 -5.72 25.91
N TYR A 147 -3.60 -5.03 25.55
CA TYR A 147 -3.63 -4.11 24.43
C TYR A 147 -2.86 -2.80 24.71
N ASP A 148 -3.05 -2.22 25.89
CA ASP A 148 -2.39 -1.00 26.35
C ASP A 148 -0.98 -1.26 26.91
N GLY A 149 -0.69 -2.48 27.38
CA GLY A 149 0.63 -2.90 27.80
C GLY A 149 1.44 -3.56 26.68
N LYS A 150 1.57 -4.89 26.75
CA LYS A 150 2.48 -5.71 25.93
C LYS A 150 2.27 -5.51 24.42
N VAL A 151 1.03 -5.41 23.95
CA VAL A 151 0.74 -5.23 22.52
C VAL A 151 1.21 -3.85 22.06
N TYR A 152 0.88 -2.78 22.78
CA TYR A 152 1.36 -1.43 22.47
C TYR A 152 2.90 -1.35 22.45
N THR A 153 3.57 -1.92 23.46
CA THR A 153 5.05 -1.98 23.48
C THR A 153 5.59 -2.73 22.26
N THR A 154 5.02 -3.89 21.92
CA THR A 154 5.43 -4.68 20.75
C THR A 154 5.27 -3.92 19.43
N ILE A 155 4.18 -3.15 19.30
CA ILE A 155 3.91 -2.34 18.11
C ILE A 155 4.90 -1.17 18.03
N SER A 156 5.05 -0.40 19.11
CA SER A 156 5.87 0.81 19.13
C SER A 156 7.36 0.51 18.95
N GLU A 157 7.91 -0.48 19.67
CA GLU A 157 9.29 -0.91 19.52
C GLU A 157 9.56 -1.48 18.14
N GLY A 158 8.66 -2.32 17.62
CA GLY A 158 8.84 -2.92 16.32
C GLY A 158 8.71 -1.92 15.17
N TRP A 159 7.79 -0.95 15.26
CA TRP A 159 7.71 0.15 14.30
C TRP A 159 8.98 1.00 14.31
N THR A 160 9.44 1.44 15.49
CA THR A 160 10.66 2.24 15.62
C THR A 160 11.87 1.51 15.05
N ALA A 161 12.05 0.24 15.42
CA ALA A 161 13.14 -0.58 14.90
C ALA A 161 13.06 -0.75 13.36
N PHE A 162 11.85 -0.89 12.81
CA PHE A 162 11.66 -1.02 11.38
C PHE A 162 11.90 0.31 10.65
N SER A 163 11.28 1.41 11.08
CA SER A 163 11.37 2.73 10.43
C SER A 163 12.79 3.28 10.42
N ASP A 164 13.52 3.13 11.53
CA ASP A 164 14.84 3.74 11.70
C ASP A 164 15.93 2.92 11.00
N SER A 165 15.71 1.61 10.85
CA SER A 165 16.70 0.72 10.26
C SER A 165 16.42 0.40 8.80
N SER A 166 15.23 0.67 8.26
CA SER A 166 14.79 0.20 6.94
C SER A 166 15.77 0.61 5.84
N SER A 167 16.55 -0.35 5.38
CA SER A 167 17.60 -0.11 4.39
C SER A 167 17.00 0.12 3.02
N PHE A 168 15.85 -0.49 2.73
CA PHE A 168 15.09 -0.23 1.51
C PHE A 168 14.49 1.19 1.53
N SER A 169 13.93 1.65 2.66
CA SER A 169 13.39 3.01 2.76
C SER A 169 14.48 4.07 2.60
N ALA A 170 15.66 3.84 3.20
CA ALA A 170 16.82 4.72 3.06
C ALA A 170 17.35 4.77 1.62
N LEU A 171 17.47 3.61 0.95
CA LEU A 171 17.85 3.58 -0.47
C LEU A 171 16.88 4.39 -1.32
N CYS A 172 15.59 4.16 -1.17
CA CYS A 172 14.57 4.82 -1.97
C CYS A 172 14.28 6.29 -1.58
N ALA A 173 15.04 6.86 -0.65
CA ALA A 173 15.00 8.28 -0.28
C ALA A 173 16.26 9.05 -0.71
N ALA A 174 17.28 8.35 -1.18
CA ALA A 174 18.52 8.90 -1.73
C ALA A 174 18.37 9.24 -3.21
#